data_AF-H6QCJ2-F1
#
_entry.id   AF-H6QCJ2-F1
#
_cell.length_a   1.000
_cell.length_b   1.000
_cell.length_c   1.000
_cell.angle_alpha   90.00
_cell.angle_beta   90.00
_cell.angle_gamma   90.00
#
_symmetry.space_group_name_H-M   'P 1'
#
loop_
_entity.id
_entity.type
_entity.pdbx_description
1 polymer ?
#
loop_
_entity_poly.entity_id
_entity_poly.type
_entity_poly.pdbx_seq_one_letter_code
_entity_poly.pdbx_strand_id
1 'polypeptide(L)'
;MRVKTRKGVFELAADTWANYRRLYVDVFSVAASLSYPEELFKSAAEAGINAVFVIDAWHESHMPLARRYLELCRRYGLECRLSEQKPAEIYAVELCEAECNGECAVVTRDYDAVLHASKCAVLMPRGGRFWRVFKR
;
A
#
# COMPACT_ATOMS: atom_id res chain seq x y z
N MET A 1 -1.33 17.57 -10.15
CA MET A 1 -0.83 16.89 -11.38
C MET A 1 -1.95 16.03 -11.95
N ARG A 2 -2.10 15.94 -13.27
CA ARG A 2 -3.11 15.06 -13.90
C ARG A 2 -2.41 13.90 -14.62
N VAL A 3 -2.92 12.68 -14.43
CA VAL A 3 -2.38 11.47 -15.06
C VAL A 3 -3.49 10.71 -15.76
N LYS A 4 -3.26 10.32 -17.01
CA LYS A 4 -4.15 9.46 -17.78
C LYS A 4 -3.55 8.06 -17.83
N THR A 5 -4.34 7.05 -17.49
CA THR A 5 -3.97 5.63 -17.58
C THR A 5 -5.02 4.87 -18.39
N ARG A 6 -4.83 3.57 -18.58
CA ARG A 6 -5.88 2.70 -19.15
C ARG A 6 -7.12 2.60 -18.24
N LYS A 7 -6.96 2.87 -16.94
CA LYS A 7 -8.00 2.74 -15.91
C LYS A 7 -8.82 4.03 -15.72
N GLY A 8 -8.39 5.15 -16.30
CA GLY A 8 -9.10 6.42 -16.22
C GLY A 8 -8.18 7.62 -16.13
N VAL A 9 -8.73 8.72 -15.60
CA VAL A 9 -8.00 9.96 -15.41
C VAL A 9 -8.00 10.31 -13.93
N PHE A 10 -6.81 10.56 -13.40
CA PHE A 10 -6.58 10.74 -11.97
C PHE A 10 -5.92 12.08 -11.69
N GLU A 11 -6.30 12.67 -10.57
CA GLU A 11 -5.70 13.87 -10.04
C GLU A 11 -4.79 13.51 -8.88
N LEU A 12 -3.57 14.04 -8.91
CA LEU A 12 -2.53 13.80 -7.91
C LEU A 12 -2.23 15.12 -7.21
N ALA A 13 -2.48 15.17 -5.90
CA ALA A 13 -2.08 16.25 -5.01
C ALA A 13 -0.91 15.80 -4.13
N ALA A 14 0.04 16.70 -3.84
CA ALA A 14 1.10 16.38 -2.90
C ALA A 14 0.50 16.11 -1.52
N ASP A 15 0.96 15.05 -0.86
CA ASP A 15 0.51 14.65 0.46
C ASP A 15 1.63 13.90 1.20
N THR A 16 1.41 13.52 2.45
CA THR A 16 2.37 12.75 3.25
C THR A 16 1.66 11.66 4.05
N TRP A 17 2.36 10.54 4.26
CA TRP A 17 1.87 9.45 5.08
C TRP A 17 1.63 9.86 6.54
N ALA A 18 2.35 10.88 7.02
CA ALA A 18 2.25 11.38 8.39
C ALA A 18 0.89 12.05 8.71
N ASN A 19 0.08 12.37 7.69
CA ASN A 19 -1.26 12.93 7.88
C ASN A 19 -2.31 11.88 8.25
N TYR A 20 -1.95 10.59 8.26
CA TYR A 20 -2.88 9.49 8.42
C TYR A 20 -2.56 8.70 9.68
N ARG A 21 -3.62 8.26 10.37
CA ARG A 21 -3.52 7.55 11.64
C ARG A 21 -2.85 6.19 11.49
N ARG A 22 -3.13 5.50 10.40
CA ARG A 22 -2.57 4.20 10.04
C ARG A 22 -2.52 4.04 8.53
N LEU A 23 -1.53 3.28 8.07
CA LEU A 23 -1.32 2.97 6.67
C LEU A 23 -1.61 1.49 6.38
N TYR A 24 -2.17 1.20 5.21
CA TYR A 24 -2.30 -0.15 4.66
C TYR A 24 -1.43 -0.21 3.41
N VAL A 25 -0.32 -0.92 3.50
CA VAL A 25 0.73 -0.91 2.46
C VAL A 25 0.56 -2.14 1.59
N ASP A 26 0.23 -1.94 0.32
CA ASP A 26 0.37 -2.99 -0.68
C ASP A 26 1.85 -3.23 -0.93
N VAL A 27 2.35 -4.33 -0.35
CA VAL A 27 3.78 -4.65 -0.29
C VAL A 27 4.34 -4.86 -1.69
N PHE A 28 3.65 -5.62 -2.53
CA PHE A 28 4.21 -6.05 -3.81
C PHE A 28 4.42 -4.85 -4.74
N SER A 29 3.43 -3.96 -4.86
CA SER A 29 3.55 -2.82 -5.77
C SER A 29 4.57 -1.78 -5.27
N VAL A 30 4.67 -1.56 -3.96
CA VAL A 30 5.63 -0.62 -3.37
C VAL A 30 7.03 -1.20 -3.40
N ALA A 31 7.23 -2.44 -2.96
CA ALA A 31 8.54 -3.09 -2.93
C ALA A 31 9.15 -3.24 -4.33
N ALA A 32 8.35 -3.54 -5.35
CA ALA A 32 8.79 -3.60 -6.75
C ALA A 32 9.28 -2.24 -7.30
N SER A 33 9.01 -1.14 -6.60
CA SER A 33 9.51 0.20 -6.98
C SER A 33 10.85 0.57 -6.37
N LEU A 34 11.36 -0.25 -5.43
CA LEU A 34 12.59 0.01 -4.70
C LEU A 34 13.75 -0.79 -5.31
N SER A 35 14.94 -0.21 -5.28
CA SER A 35 16.17 -0.95 -5.61
C SER A 35 16.46 -2.06 -4.59
N TYR A 36 16.03 -1.87 -3.35
CA TYR A 36 16.16 -2.81 -2.24
C TYR A 36 14.79 -3.00 -1.57
N PRO A 37 14.00 -4.00 -1.99
CA PRO A 37 12.67 -4.30 -1.44
C PRO A 37 12.64 -4.40 0.09
N GLU A 38 13.70 -4.92 0.70
CA GLU A 38 13.83 -5.11 2.14
C GLU A 38 13.79 -3.80 2.93
N GLU A 39 14.26 -2.70 2.32
CA GLU A 39 14.29 -1.38 2.96
C GLU A 39 12.88 -0.88 3.28
N LEU A 40 11.85 -1.33 2.57
CA LEU A 40 10.45 -1.05 2.91
C LEU A 40 10.13 -1.47 4.36
N PHE A 41 10.56 -2.66 4.76
CA PHE A 41 10.27 -3.23 6.08
C PHE A 41 11.18 -2.62 7.14
N LYS A 42 12.48 -2.60 6.86
CA LYS A 42 13.48 -2.07 7.78
C LYS A 42 13.21 -0.60 8.10
N SER A 43 13.03 0.24 7.09
CA SER A 43 12.78 1.67 7.28
C SER A 43 11.46 1.94 8.02
N ALA A 44 10.41 1.14 7.76
CA ALA A 44 9.14 1.31 8.46
C ALA A 44 9.23 0.96 9.95
N ALA A 45 9.99 -0.10 10.28
CA ALA A 45 10.26 -0.47 11.67
C ALA A 45 11.10 0.58 12.38
N GLU A 46 12.17 1.08 11.73
CA GLU A 46 13.03 2.15 12.27
C GLU A 46 12.27 3.47 12.49
N ALA A 47 11.36 3.81 11.58
CA ALA A 47 10.55 5.01 11.67
C ALA A 47 9.32 4.87 12.61
N GLY A 48 9.06 3.68 13.16
CA GLY A 48 7.92 3.44 14.05
C GLY A 48 6.56 3.69 13.39
N ILE A 49 6.44 3.42 12.09
CA ILE A 49 5.22 3.72 11.33
C ILE A 49 4.10 2.76 11.75
N ASN A 50 2.93 3.32 12.11
CA ASN A 50 1.71 2.54 12.32
C ASN A 50 1.16 2.05 10.97
N ALA A 51 1.63 0.90 10.50
CA ALA A 51 1.27 0.34 9.20
C ALA A 51 0.93 -1.15 9.28
N VAL A 52 -0.03 -1.55 8.45
CA VAL A 52 -0.34 -2.94 8.14
C VAL A 52 0.19 -3.24 6.74
N PHE A 53 1.08 -4.23 6.63
CA PHE A 53 1.66 -4.64 5.36
C PHE A 53 0.82 -5.75 4.75
N VAL A 54 0.17 -5.45 3.63
CA VAL A 54 -0.70 -6.36 2.90
C VAL A 54 0.12 -7.09 1.84
N ILE A 55 0.28 -8.39 2.01
CA ILE A 55 1.12 -9.25 1.19
C ILE A 55 0.22 -10.03 0.23
N ASP A 56 0.48 -9.92 -1.06
CA ASP A 56 -0.23 -10.71 -2.07
C ASP A 56 0.14 -12.19 -1.93
N ALA A 57 -0.88 -13.02 -1.71
CA ALA A 57 -0.79 -14.47 -1.65
C ALA A 57 -1.92 -15.12 -2.49
N TRP A 58 -2.48 -14.37 -3.44
CA TRP A 58 -3.61 -14.82 -4.24
C TRP A 58 -3.18 -15.74 -5.38
N HIS A 59 -2.00 -15.50 -5.96
CA HIS A 59 -1.43 -16.32 -7.01
C HIS A 59 -0.30 -17.22 -6.50
N GLU A 60 -0.30 -18.49 -6.92
CA GLU A 60 0.73 -19.47 -6.53
C GLU A 60 2.14 -19.02 -6.90
N SER A 61 2.29 -18.31 -8.02
CA SER A 61 3.56 -17.72 -8.47
C SER A 61 4.12 -16.68 -7.49
N HIS A 62 3.29 -16.05 -6.66
CA HIS A 62 3.71 -15.07 -5.66
C HIS A 62 4.18 -15.71 -4.36
N MET A 63 3.84 -16.98 -4.11
CA MET A 63 4.05 -17.63 -2.81
C MET A 63 5.49 -17.63 -2.31
N PRO A 64 6.53 -17.88 -3.14
CA PRO A 64 7.92 -17.79 -2.67
C PRO A 64 8.27 -16.38 -2.15
N LEU A 65 7.83 -15.34 -2.86
CA LEU A 65 8.10 -13.95 -2.49
C LEU A 65 7.25 -13.52 -1.30
N ALA A 66 5.98 -13.93 -1.24
CA ALA A 66 5.09 -13.69 -0.11
C ALA A 66 5.66 -14.25 1.20
N ARG A 67 6.21 -15.47 1.17
CA ARG A 67 6.91 -16.08 2.31
C ARG A 67 8.10 -15.23 2.77
N ARG A 68 8.93 -14.77 1.84
CA ARG A 68 10.06 -13.88 2.16
C ARG A 68 9.60 -12.58 2.82
N TYR A 69 8.54 -11.96 2.33
CA TYR A 69 8.00 -10.74 2.94
C TYR A 69 7.39 -10.99 4.33
N LEU A 70 6.72 -12.13 4.54
CA LEU A 70 6.27 -12.53 5.88
C LEU A 70 7.43 -12.75 6.86
N GLU A 71 8.55 -13.30 6.40
CA GLU A 71 9.75 -13.46 7.23
C GLU A 71 10.33 -12.11 7.63
N LEU A 72 10.38 -11.14 6.70
CA LEU A 72 10.82 -9.77 6.99
C LEU A 72 9.88 -9.09 8.00
N CYS A 73 8.57 -9.23 7.83
CA CYS A 73 7.59 -8.76 8.80
C CYS A 73 7.87 -9.29 10.21
N ARG A 74 8.05 -10.61 10.34
CA ARG A 74 8.35 -11.25 11.62
C ARG A 74 9.68 -10.77 12.19
N ARG A 75 10.71 -10.65 11.36
CA ARG A 75 12.04 -10.18 11.75
C ARG A 75 12.01 -8.77 12.32
N TYR A 76 11.20 -7.89 11.74
CA TYR A 76 11.12 -6.47 12.11
C TYR A 76 9.93 -6.14 13.03
N GLY A 77 9.14 -7.13 13.46
CA GLY A 77 7.99 -6.92 14.35
C GLY A 77 6.85 -6.12 13.73
N LEU A 78 6.68 -6.19 12.40
CA LEU A 78 5.66 -5.45 11.66
C LEU A 78 4.35 -6.23 11.58
N GLU A 79 3.23 -5.51 11.64
CA GLU A 79 1.90 -6.11 11.41
C GLU A 79 1.70 -6.41 9.93
N CYS A 80 1.41 -7.68 9.60
CA CYS A 80 1.23 -8.11 8.21
C CYS A 80 -0.01 -8.97 8.04
N ARG A 81 -0.67 -8.82 6.89
CA ARG A 81 -1.89 -9.56 6.50
C ARG A 81 -1.68 -10.17 5.11
N LEU A 82 -2.09 -11.42 4.93
CA LEU A 82 -2.05 -12.07 3.63
C LEU A 82 -3.35 -11.82 2.88
N SER A 83 -3.24 -11.47 1.61
CA SER A 83 -4.36 -11.38 0.68
C SER A 83 -4.41 -12.66 -0.15
N GLU A 84 -5.21 -13.64 0.27
CA GLU A 84 -5.26 -14.97 -0.38
C GLU A 84 -6.36 -15.07 -1.45
N GLN A 85 -7.31 -14.13 -1.46
CA GLN A 85 -8.53 -14.22 -2.29
C GLN A 85 -8.62 -13.16 -3.38
N LYS A 86 -7.77 -12.12 -3.33
CA LYS A 86 -7.81 -10.96 -4.22
C LYS A 86 -6.44 -10.25 -4.25
N PRO A 87 -6.21 -9.36 -5.22
CA PRO A 87 -5.04 -8.49 -5.23
C PRO A 87 -4.86 -7.71 -3.93
N ALA A 88 -3.61 -7.51 -3.51
CA ALA A 88 -3.27 -6.89 -2.23
C ALA A 88 -3.78 -5.45 -2.11
N GLU A 89 -3.79 -4.68 -3.19
CA GLU A 89 -4.28 -3.29 -3.22
C GLU A 89 -5.79 -3.21 -2.94
N ILE A 90 -6.58 -4.19 -3.41
CA ILE A 90 -8.03 -4.23 -3.16
C ILE A 90 -8.28 -4.62 -1.70
N TYR A 91 -7.57 -5.63 -1.20
CA TYR A 91 -7.71 -6.03 0.20
C TYR A 91 -7.23 -4.93 1.17
N ALA A 92 -6.17 -4.20 0.82
CA ALA A 92 -5.71 -3.04 1.59
C ALA A 92 -6.78 -1.95 1.70
N VAL A 93 -7.53 -1.69 0.62
CA VAL A 93 -8.67 -0.77 0.66
C VAL A 93 -9.76 -1.30 1.58
N GLU A 94 -10.13 -2.58 1.49
CA GLU A 94 -11.17 -3.17 2.34
C GLU A 94 -10.83 -3.06 3.84
N LEU A 95 -9.60 -3.40 4.22
CA LEU A 95 -9.12 -3.25 5.59
C LEU A 95 -9.18 -1.78 6.02
N CYS A 96 -8.70 -0.87 5.17
CA CYS A 96 -8.68 0.56 5.47
C CYS A 96 -10.09 1.11 5.71
N GLU A 97 -11.04 0.79 4.83
CA GLU A 97 -12.43 1.23 4.94
C GLU A 97 -13.12 0.68 6.20
N ALA A 98 -12.86 -0.60 6.52
CA ALA A 98 -13.45 -1.28 7.67
C ALA A 98 -12.90 -0.77 9.01
N GLU A 99 -11.61 -0.46 9.08
CA GLU A 99 -10.92 -0.20 10.35
C GLU A 99 -10.84 1.29 10.70
N CYS A 100 -11.06 2.22 9.75
CA CYS A 100 -10.52 3.57 9.94
C CYS A 100 -11.36 4.78 9.49
N ASN A 101 -12.63 4.63 9.09
CA ASN A 101 -13.58 5.73 8.83
C ASN A 101 -13.03 7.01 8.13
N GLY A 102 -12.05 6.87 7.24
CA GLY A 102 -11.43 7.99 6.49
C GLY A 102 -10.18 8.64 7.10
N GLU A 103 -9.70 8.21 8.27
CA GLU A 103 -8.47 8.73 8.89
C GLU A 103 -7.20 7.96 8.47
N CYS A 104 -7.36 6.93 7.65
CA CYS A 104 -6.28 6.08 7.16
C CYS A 104 -6.02 6.24 5.66
N ALA A 105 -4.88 5.71 5.24
CA ALA A 105 -4.50 5.67 3.84
C ALA A 105 -4.04 4.28 3.41
N VAL A 106 -4.31 3.95 2.15
CA VAL A 106 -3.66 2.87 1.43
C VAL A 106 -2.42 3.43 0.73
N VAL A 107 -1.28 2.75 0.87
CA VAL A 107 -0.06 3.06 0.12
C VAL A 107 0.14 2.00 -0.95
N THR A 108 0.05 2.40 -2.22
CA THR A 108 0.15 1.48 -3.37
C THR A 108 0.60 2.24 -4.62
N ARG A 109 1.09 1.51 -5.62
CA ARG A 109 1.34 2.04 -6.96
C ARG A 109 0.25 1.68 -7.97
N ASP A 110 -0.76 0.90 -7.57
CA ASP A 110 -1.87 0.53 -8.43
C ASP A 110 -3.05 1.52 -8.30
N TYR A 111 -3.59 1.93 -9.45
CA TYR A 111 -4.77 2.78 -9.53
C TYR A 111 -6.08 2.06 -9.22
N ASP A 112 -6.12 0.72 -9.18
CA ASP A 112 -7.33 -0.03 -8.80
C ASP A 112 -7.75 0.31 -7.37
N ALA A 113 -6.80 0.52 -6.45
CA ALA A 113 -7.14 0.98 -5.10
C ALA A 113 -7.96 2.28 -5.12
N VAL A 114 -7.67 3.20 -6.04
CA VAL A 114 -8.40 4.48 -6.17
C VAL A 114 -9.82 4.26 -6.71
N LEU A 115 -10.03 3.20 -7.51
CA LEU A 115 -11.34 2.86 -8.04
C LEU A 115 -12.24 2.21 -6.98
N HIS A 116 -11.65 1.53 -6.01
CA HIS A 116 -12.34 0.81 -4.94
C HIS A 116 -12.48 1.61 -3.63
N ALA A 117 -11.60 2.58 -3.39
CA ALA A 117 -11.64 3.41 -2.18
C ALA A 117 -12.82 4.38 -2.18
N SER A 118 -13.46 4.54 -1.02
CA SER A 118 -14.56 5.46 -0.78
C SER A 118 -14.18 6.54 0.21
N LYS A 119 -13.82 6.17 1.44
CA LYS A 119 -13.39 7.10 2.50
C LYS A 119 -11.88 7.12 2.67
N CYS A 120 -11.22 5.99 2.42
CA CYS A 120 -9.77 5.89 2.58
C CYS A 120 -9.03 6.70 1.53
N ALA A 121 -8.00 7.41 1.98
CA ALA A 121 -7.08 8.06 1.05
C ALA A 121 -6.21 7.00 0.36
N VAL A 122 -5.85 7.26 -0.90
CA VAL A 122 -4.87 6.44 -1.62
C VAL A 122 -3.63 7.29 -1.89
N LEU A 123 -2.52 6.87 -1.31
CA LEU A 123 -1.21 7.50 -1.45
C LEU A 123 -0.33 6.70 -2.41
N MET A 124 0.16 7.37 -3.44
CA MET A 124 1.04 6.78 -4.43
C MET A 124 2.46 7.33 -4.27
N PRO A 125 3.46 6.50 -3.90
CA PRO A 125 4.85 6.92 -3.89
C PRO A 125 5.35 7.11 -5.32
N ARG A 126 5.89 8.30 -5.61
CA ARG A 126 6.45 8.65 -6.92
C ARG A 126 7.54 9.72 -6.79
N GLY A 127 8.75 9.39 -7.27
CA GLY A 127 9.88 10.33 -7.28
C GLY A 127 10.31 10.77 -5.87
N GLY A 128 10.27 9.85 -4.90
CA GLY A 128 10.62 10.13 -3.49
C GLY A 128 9.57 10.96 -2.72
N ARG A 129 8.37 11.15 -3.27
CA ARG A 129 7.26 11.88 -2.62
C ARG A 129 5.99 11.05 -2.62
N PHE A 130 5.08 11.36 -1.71
CA PHE A 130 3.73 10.80 -1.71
C PHE A 130 2.76 11.74 -2.42
N TRP A 131 1.86 11.13 -3.19
CA TRP A 131 0.79 11.83 -3.88
C TRP A 131 -0.53 11.21 -3.49
N ARG A 132 -1.44 12.01 -2.93
CA ARG A 132 -2.82 11.59 -2.78
C ARG A 132 -3.49 11.57 -4.15
N VAL A 133 -4.13 10.46 -4.46
CA VAL A 133 -4.74 10.21 -5.75
C VAL A 133 -6.26 10.30 -5.61
N PHE A 134 -6.88 11.01 -6.54
CA PHE A 134 -8.32 11.16 -6.64
C PHE A 134 -8.81 10.64 -7.99
N LYS A 135 -9.92 9.89 -7.97
CA LYS A 135 -10.68 9.60 -9.18
C LYS A 135 -11.50 10.84 -9.53
N ARG A 136 -11.43 11.26 -10.80
CA ARG A 136 -12.27 12.32 -11.33
C ARG A 136 -13.62 11.78 -11.80
#